data_AF-A0A833HLE5-F1
#
_entry.id   AF-A0A833HLE5-F1
#
_cell.length_a   1.000
_cell.length_b   1.000
_cell.length_c   1.000
_cell.angle_alpha   90.00
_cell.angle_beta   90.00
_cell.angle_gamma   90.00
#
_symmetry.space_group_name_H-M   'P 1'
#
loop_
_entity.id
_entity.type
_entity.pdbx_description
1 polymer ?
#
loop_
_entity_poly.entity_id
_entity_poly.type
_entity_poly.pdbx_seq_one_letter_code
_entity_poly.pdbx_strand_id
1 'polypeptide(L)'
;MSRYVKGEDKGQLSMVLMSFDEMIPDNHPVRVVDAFVDTLDMEKLGFKYANTKIKGRKPYNPKHLLKLYIYGYLNGVRSTRKLEKETHRNIEVMWLIDQLKPDDKTISNFRTDNQKSLIGVFKEFSMICSELGLYGKQMIAIDGSKFRASNSRHKSFTKRKVKKMLEYFEKCAEEYIKLLKESDKNEELELKIKETKEDIEEKLQAVKKRIKELKEMAEEIEKNGEISITDPDARHMSVSNNGTDISHNVQISVDSKKHLVVAIDVVNTPADQHQLHNMAVKTVEELGLKDKAATLKDEEDGVITVLADKGYYCGEELEKCKEDKIKTIVPKQKSSTKTGNDGFAKDRFIYDQAKDVYVCPNNQELHNKEGTRGQGHCPYLGYIKSFL
;
A
#
# COMPACT_ATOMS: atom_id res chain seq x y z
N MET A 1 -53.76 -9.58 24.72
CA MET A 1 -53.58 -8.58 23.64
C MET A 1 -52.09 -8.44 23.35
N SER A 2 -51.65 -8.39 22.09
CA SER A 2 -50.20 -8.31 21.80
C SER A 2 -49.65 -6.96 22.27
N ARG A 3 -48.54 -7.00 23.00
CA ARG A 3 -47.86 -5.80 23.55
C ARG A 3 -46.97 -5.07 22.53
N TYR A 4 -47.06 -5.44 21.26
CA TYR A 4 -46.21 -4.95 20.19
C TYR A 4 -47.05 -4.52 18.99
N VAL A 5 -46.51 -3.55 18.25
CA VAL A 5 -47.01 -3.17 16.92
C VAL A 5 -46.93 -4.41 16.02
N LYS A 6 -48.07 -4.82 15.45
CA LYS A 6 -48.12 -5.92 14.49
C LYS A 6 -47.70 -5.38 13.13
N GLY A 7 -46.84 -6.13 12.44
CA GLY A 7 -46.51 -5.86 11.04
C GLY A 7 -47.64 -6.26 10.10
N GLU A 8 -47.45 -5.96 8.82
CA GLU A 8 -48.37 -6.35 7.75
C GLU A 8 -48.27 -7.85 7.44
N ASP A 9 -49.34 -8.43 6.87
CA ASP A 9 -49.37 -9.84 6.50
C ASP A 9 -48.46 -10.12 5.29
N LYS A 10 -47.67 -11.20 5.35
CA LYS A 10 -46.72 -11.56 4.29
C LYS A 10 -47.40 -12.03 3.01
N GLY A 11 -48.65 -12.49 3.09
CA GLY A 11 -49.45 -12.92 1.95
C GLY A 11 -50.25 -11.80 1.28
N GLN A 12 -50.27 -10.60 1.88
CA GLN A 12 -51.00 -9.45 1.35
C GLN A 12 -50.32 -8.95 0.07
N LEU A 13 -51.06 -8.98 -1.04
CA LEU A 13 -50.60 -8.39 -2.29
C LEU A 13 -50.48 -6.87 -2.13
N SER A 14 -49.26 -6.35 -2.30
CA SER A 14 -48.99 -4.93 -2.34
C SER A 14 -48.68 -4.51 -3.78
N MET A 15 -49.46 -3.58 -4.32
CA MET A 15 -49.17 -2.94 -5.61
C MET A 15 -48.38 -1.67 -5.35
N VAL A 16 -47.10 -1.68 -5.70
CA VAL A 16 -46.24 -0.52 -5.59
C VAL A 16 -46.21 0.21 -6.93
N LEU A 17 -46.98 1.30 -7.04
CA LEU A 17 -47.07 2.17 -8.22
C LEU A 17 -46.11 3.36 -8.12
N MET A 18 -44.88 3.11 -7.72
CA MET A 18 -43.83 4.13 -7.64
C MET A 18 -42.71 3.77 -8.61
N SER A 19 -42.09 4.78 -9.22
CA SER A 19 -40.84 4.59 -9.95
C SER A 19 -39.68 4.29 -8.99
N PHE A 20 -38.60 3.69 -9.48
CA PHE A 20 -37.37 3.53 -8.67
C PHE A 20 -36.83 4.88 -8.20
N ASP A 21 -37.04 5.94 -8.97
CA ASP A 21 -36.60 7.28 -8.62
C ASP A 21 -37.39 7.84 -7.42
N GLU A 22 -38.70 7.63 -7.37
CA GLU A 22 -39.54 8.01 -6.22
C GLU A 22 -39.28 7.16 -4.98
N MET A 23 -38.79 5.93 -5.14
CA MET A 23 -38.44 5.06 -4.02
C MET A 23 -37.15 5.50 -3.29
N ILE A 24 -36.33 6.34 -3.92
CA ILE A 24 -35.07 6.80 -3.36
C ILE A 24 -35.19 8.27 -2.96
N PRO A 25 -34.99 8.62 -1.68
CA PRO A 25 -35.05 10.01 -1.23
C PRO A 25 -34.09 10.92 -2.02
N ASP A 26 -34.49 12.17 -2.24
CA ASP A 26 -33.69 13.17 -2.98
C ASP A 26 -32.34 13.46 -2.32
N ASN A 27 -32.26 13.34 -0.99
CA ASN A 27 -31.04 13.54 -0.21
C ASN A 27 -30.19 12.27 -0.05
N HIS A 28 -30.54 11.17 -0.73
CA HIS A 28 -29.83 9.91 -0.58
C HIS A 28 -28.43 9.98 -1.23
N PRO A 29 -27.35 9.54 -0.53
CA PRO A 29 -25.96 9.63 -1.05
C PRO A 29 -25.73 8.94 -2.40
N VAL A 30 -26.54 7.93 -2.73
CA VAL A 30 -26.45 7.22 -4.02
C VAL A 30 -26.63 8.15 -5.23
N ARG A 31 -27.42 9.23 -5.07
CA ARG A 31 -27.63 10.24 -6.10
C ARG A 31 -26.37 11.07 -6.36
N VAL A 32 -25.52 11.26 -5.35
CA VAL A 32 -24.21 11.92 -5.51
C VAL A 32 -23.27 11.02 -6.33
N VAL A 33 -23.28 9.71 -6.07
CA VAL A 33 -22.50 8.74 -6.84
C VAL A 33 -22.94 8.74 -8.30
N ASP A 34 -24.25 8.74 -8.52
CA ASP A 34 -24.86 8.77 -9.86
C ASP A 34 -24.43 10.01 -10.64
N ALA A 35 -24.67 11.20 -10.06
CA ALA A 35 -24.31 12.49 -10.64
C ALA A 35 -22.81 12.61 -10.90
N PHE A 36 -21.96 12.21 -9.94
CA PHE A 36 -20.50 12.26 -10.11
C PHE A 36 -20.03 11.35 -11.25
N VAL A 37 -20.49 10.11 -11.33
CA VAL A 37 -20.04 9.21 -12.39
C VAL A 37 -20.54 9.65 -13.76
N ASP A 38 -21.69 10.32 -13.82
CA ASP A 38 -22.24 10.81 -15.08
C ASP A 38 -21.49 12.01 -15.64
N THR A 39 -20.82 12.83 -14.82
CA THR A 39 -19.93 13.89 -15.32
C THR A 39 -18.63 13.36 -15.93
N LEU A 40 -18.22 12.14 -15.60
CA LEU A 40 -16.95 11.57 -16.06
C LEU A 40 -16.97 11.22 -17.56
N ASP A 41 -15.89 11.58 -18.24
CA ASP A 41 -15.59 11.19 -19.61
C ASP A 41 -14.83 9.85 -19.62
N MET A 42 -15.59 8.77 -19.80
CA MET A 42 -15.06 7.40 -19.76
C MET A 42 -14.05 7.11 -20.87
N GLU A 43 -14.16 7.78 -22.03
CA GLU A 43 -13.24 7.56 -23.15
C GLU A 43 -11.89 8.23 -22.87
N LYS A 44 -11.89 9.48 -22.41
CA LYS A 44 -10.65 10.18 -22.01
C LYS A 44 -9.93 9.49 -20.86
N LEU A 45 -10.68 8.94 -19.90
CA LEU A 45 -10.12 8.17 -18.78
C LEU A 45 -9.62 6.78 -19.21
N GLY A 46 -9.84 6.38 -20.46
CA GLY A 46 -9.31 5.13 -21.02
C GLY A 46 -10.05 3.88 -20.56
N PHE A 47 -11.33 3.98 -20.17
CA PHE A 47 -12.10 2.81 -19.78
C PHE A 47 -12.33 1.88 -20.97
N LYS A 48 -12.06 0.59 -20.75
CA LYS A 48 -12.39 -0.49 -21.66
C LYS A 48 -13.91 -0.51 -21.89
N TYR A 49 -14.30 -0.56 -23.17
CA TYR A 49 -15.69 -0.45 -23.64
C TYR A 49 -16.34 0.93 -23.48
N ALA A 50 -15.58 2.00 -23.22
CA ALA A 50 -16.09 3.36 -23.40
C ALA A 50 -16.53 3.60 -24.85
N ASN A 51 -15.72 3.12 -25.81
CA ASN A 51 -16.08 3.08 -27.23
C ASN A 51 -16.40 1.63 -27.63
N THR A 52 -17.62 1.38 -28.09
CA THR A 52 -18.11 0.02 -28.33
C THR A 52 -17.95 -0.39 -29.79
N LYS A 53 -17.73 -1.69 -30.02
CA LYS A 53 -17.70 -2.23 -31.39
C LYS A 53 -19.11 -2.21 -31.97
N ILE A 54 -19.21 -1.88 -33.27
CA ILE A 54 -20.48 -1.84 -34.01
C ILE A 54 -21.13 -3.24 -34.09
N LYS A 55 -20.33 -4.31 -34.10
CA LYS A 55 -20.79 -5.71 -34.24
C LYS A 55 -20.40 -6.57 -33.04
N GLY A 56 -21.27 -7.51 -32.67
CA GLY A 56 -21.07 -8.47 -31.58
C GLY A 56 -21.99 -8.24 -30.39
N ARG A 57 -21.72 -8.96 -29.28
CA ARG A 57 -22.46 -8.78 -28.02
C ARG A 57 -22.15 -7.40 -27.44
N LYS A 58 -23.19 -6.64 -27.11
CA LYS A 58 -23.05 -5.34 -26.46
C LYS A 58 -22.46 -5.52 -25.05
N PRO A 59 -21.36 -4.82 -24.70
CA PRO A 59 -20.83 -4.83 -23.35
C PRO A 59 -21.72 -3.97 -22.43
N TYR A 60 -21.55 -4.14 -21.12
CA TYR A 60 -22.12 -3.21 -20.13
C TYR A 60 -21.40 -1.86 -20.22
N ASN A 61 -22.14 -0.77 -20.02
CA ASN A 61 -21.54 0.57 -19.98
C ASN A 61 -20.62 0.67 -18.74
N PRO A 62 -19.35 1.11 -18.91
CA PRO A 62 -18.41 1.27 -17.80
C PRO A 62 -18.93 2.18 -16.68
N LYS A 63 -19.81 3.15 -16.97
CA LYS A 63 -20.44 4.01 -15.94
C LYS A 63 -21.20 3.20 -14.90
N HIS A 64 -22.06 2.28 -15.31
CA HIS A 64 -22.83 1.46 -14.36
C HIS A 64 -21.94 0.57 -13.50
N LEU A 65 -20.90 -0.02 -14.09
CA LEU A 65 -19.95 -0.86 -13.34
C LEU A 65 -19.12 -0.03 -12.35
N LEU A 66 -18.74 1.20 -12.72
CA LEU A 66 -18.07 2.14 -11.81
C LEU A 66 -18.99 2.56 -10.65
N LYS A 67 -20.23 2.95 -10.95
CA LYS A 67 -21.25 3.29 -9.95
C LYS A 67 -21.43 2.15 -8.95
N LEU A 68 -21.54 0.90 -9.43
CA LEU A 68 -21.64 -0.29 -8.58
C LEU A 68 -20.42 -0.48 -7.66
N TYR A 69 -19.21 -0.24 -8.16
CA TYR A 69 -18.00 -0.34 -7.35
C TYR A 69 -17.93 0.73 -6.26
N ILE A 70 -18.24 1.99 -6.60
CA ILE A 70 -18.26 3.09 -5.64
C ILE A 70 -19.30 2.81 -4.55
N TYR A 71 -20.51 2.40 -4.95
CA TYR A 71 -21.57 1.97 -4.03
C TYR A 71 -21.09 0.85 -3.09
N GLY A 72 -20.42 -0.16 -3.67
CA GLY A 72 -19.86 -1.28 -2.93
C GLY A 72 -18.86 -0.84 -1.87
N TYR A 73 -17.93 0.05 -2.21
CA TYR A 73 -16.94 0.55 -1.25
C TYR A 73 -17.56 1.40 -0.15
N LEU A 74 -18.51 2.28 -0.48
CA LEU A 74 -19.25 3.10 0.49
C LEU A 74 -19.99 2.26 1.53
N ASN A 75 -20.61 1.16 1.10
CA ASN A 75 -21.39 0.26 1.96
C ASN A 75 -20.58 -0.93 2.52
N GLY A 76 -19.26 -0.98 2.29
CA GLY A 76 -18.40 -2.07 2.76
C GLY A 76 -18.59 -3.42 2.04
N VAL A 77 -19.31 -3.45 0.91
CA VAL A 77 -19.54 -4.64 0.08
C VAL A 77 -18.41 -4.79 -0.96
N ARG A 78 -17.32 -5.45 -0.55
CA ARG A 78 -16.11 -5.59 -1.40
C ARG A 78 -16.08 -6.84 -2.29
N SER A 79 -16.92 -7.83 -2.01
CA SER A 79 -16.95 -9.09 -2.77
C SER A 79 -17.78 -8.92 -4.03
N THR A 80 -17.24 -9.29 -5.19
CA THR A 80 -17.95 -9.21 -6.49
C THR A 80 -19.22 -10.05 -6.50
N ARG A 81 -19.22 -11.24 -5.87
CA ARG A 81 -20.42 -12.07 -5.69
C ARG A 81 -21.46 -11.43 -4.78
N LYS A 82 -21.01 -10.71 -3.75
CA LYS A 82 -21.95 -9.95 -2.91
C LYS A 82 -22.53 -8.77 -3.70
N LEU A 83 -21.72 -8.08 -4.51
CA LEU A 83 -22.20 -7.02 -5.39
C LEU A 83 -23.22 -7.53 -6.40
N GLU A 84 -22.95 -8.66 -7.07
CA GLU A 84 -23.92 -9.35 -7.93
C GLU A 84 -25.22 -9.67 -7.17
N LYS A 85 -25.12 -10.14 -5.93
CA LYS A 85 -26.31 -10.38 -5.10
C LYS A 85 -27.08 -9.08 -4.80
N GLU A 86 -26.40 -7.96 -4.59
CA GLU A 86 -27.04 -6.66 -4.37
C GLU A 86 -27.84 -6.19 -5.59
N THR A 87 -27.36 -6.43 -6.82
CA THR A 87 -28.09 -6.06 -8.05
C THR A 87 -29.46 -6.71 -8.17
N HIS A 88 -29.68 -7.82 -7.44
CA HIS A 88 -30.94 -8.57 -7.44
C HIS A 88 -31.91 -8.22 -6.31
N ARG A 89 -31.45 -7.55 -5.25
CA ARG A 89 -32.28 -7.35 -4.04
C ARG A 89 -32.33 -5.93 -3.50
N ASN A 90 -31.36 -5.09 -3.87
CA ASN A 90 -31.20 -3.77 -3.29
C ASN A 90 -31.73 -2.71 -4.26
N ILE A 91 -32.77 -2.00 -3.84
CA ILE A 91 -33.42 -0.94 -4.63
C ILE A 91 -32.44 0.17 -5.02
N GLU A 92 -31.51 0.54 -4.13
CA GLU A 92 -30.52 1.58 -4.42
C GLU A 92 -29.61 1.17 -5.58
N VAL A 93 -29.17 -0.09 -5.58
CA VAL A 93 -28.34 -0.63 -6.66
C VAL A 93 -29.16 -0.80 -7.93
N MET A 94 -30.38 -1.32 -7.82
CA MET A 94 -31.29 -1.46 -8.96
C MET A 94 -31.53 -0.12 -9.65
N TRP A 95 -31.72 0.97 -8.90
CA TRP A 95 -31.83 2.31 -9.46
C TRP A 95 -30.51 2.78 -10.07
N LEU A 96 -29.40 2.66 -9.34
CA LEU A 96 -28.09 3.19 -9.74
C LEU A 96 -27.52 2.59 -11.04
N ILE A 97 -27.89 1.34 -11.35
CA ILE A 97 -27.44 0.64 -12.56
C ILE A 97 -28.58 0.20 -13.48
N ASP A 98 -29.73 0.88 -13.45
CA ASP A 98 -30.87 0.64 -14.35
C ASP A 98 -31.33 -0.83 -14.39
N GLN A 99 -31.37 -1.47 -13.22
CA GLN A 99 -31.73 -2.88 -13.01
C GLN A 99 -30.87 -3.89 -13.78
N LEU A 100 -29.69 -3.47 -14.25
CA LEU A 100 -28.72 -4.37 -14.86
C LEU A 100 -28.23 -5.40 -13.85
N LYS A 101 -27.96 -6.61 -14.33
CA LYS A 101 -27.54 -7.75 -13.51
C LYS A 101 -26.23 -8.35 -14.04
N PRO A 102 -25.12 -7.59 -13.95
CA PRO A 102 -23.81 -8.13 -14.30
C PRO A 102 -23.44 -9.28 -13.36
N ASP A 103 -22.80 -10.32 -13.91
CA ASP A 103 -22.29 -11.45 -13.14
C ASP A 103 -20.99 -11.09 -12.41
N ASP A 104 -20.60 -11.88 -11.39
CA ASP A 104 -19.39 -11.64 -10.60
C ASP A 104 -18.12 -11.52 -11.45
N LYS A 105 -18.04 -12.26 -12.57
CA LYS A 105 -16.93 -12.20 -13.53
C LYS A 105 -16.87 -10.89 -14.27
N THR A 106 -17.99 -10.38 -14.80
CA THR A 106 -18.02 -9.06 -15.46
C THR A 106 -17.59 -7.96 -14.48
N ILE A 107 -18.12 -7.99 -13.25
CA ILE A 107 -17.75 -7.04 -12.21
C ILE A 107 -16.25 -7.14 -11.93
N SER A 108 -15.73 -8.35 -11.68
CA SER A 108 -14.31 -8.56 -11.41
C SER A 108 -13.40 -8.08 -12.55
N ASN A 109 -13.74 -8.41 -13.79
CA ASN A 109 -12.96 -8.05 -14.96
C ASN A 109 -12.90 -6.53 -15.15
N PHE A 110 -13.99 -5.82 -14.86
CA PHE A 110 -13.99 -4.36 -14.92
C PHE A 110 -12.89 -3.73 -14.06
N ARG A 111 -12.69 -4.20 -12.83
CA ARG A 111 -11.62 -3.67 -11.97
C ARG A 111 -10.23 -4.04 -12.48
N THR A 112 -10.05 -5.28 -12.97
CA THR A 112 -8.75 -5.76 -13.47
C THR A 112 -8.34 -5.06 -14.77
N ASP A 113 -9.29 -4.84 -15.67
CA ASP A 113 -9.06 -4.25 -16.99
C ASP A 113 -8.82 -2.73 -16.93
N ASN A 114 -9.32 -2.04 -15.91
CA ASN A 114 -9.37 -0.57 -15.84
C ASN A 114 -8.57 0.03 -14.67
N GLN A 115 -7.54 -0.65 -14.16
CA GLN A 115 -6.78 -0.22 -12.97
C GLN A 115 -6.26 1.23 -13.06
N LYS A 116 -5.64 1.60 -14.20
CA LYS A 116 -5.12 2.96 -14.43
C LYS A 116 -6.24 4.00 -14.51
N SER A 117 -7.34 3.65 -15.17
CA SER A 117 -8.51 4.52 -15.29
C SER A 117 -9.16 4.80 -13.94
N LEU A 118 -9.19 3.82 -13.03
CA LEU A 118 -9.70 4.00 -11.67
C LEU A 118 -8.87 5.00 -10.85
N ILE A 119 -7.54 5.03 -11.04
CA ILE A 119 -6.68 6.07 -10.45
C ILE A 119 -7.04 7.44 -11.04
N GLY A 120 -7.30 7.51 -12.35
CA GLY A 120 -7.77 8.73 -13.01
C GLY A 120 -9.11 9.25 -12.47
N VAL A 121 -10.05 8.35 -12.13
CA VAL A 121 -11.33 8.75 -11.50
C VAL A 121 -11.10 9.45 -10.16
N PHE A 122 -10.15 8.99 -9.35
CA PHE A 122 -9.83 9.65 -8.08
C PHE A 122 -9.26 11.06 -8.31
N LYS A 123 -8.42 11.23 -9.34
CA LYS A 123 -7.91 12.54 -9.75
C LYS A 123 -9.03 13.50 -10.16
N GLU A 124 -9.97 13.07 -11.00
CA GLU A 124 -11.16 13.86 -11.36
C GLU A 124 -12.01 14.22 -10.14
N PHE A 125 -12.19 13.28 -9.21
CA PHE A 125 -12.89 13.54 -7.95
C PHE A 125 -12.20 14.63 -7.12
N SER A 126 -10.87 14.56 -6.99
CA SER A 126 -10.08 15.59 -6.29
C SER A 126 -10.15 16.94 -7.00
N MET A 127 -10.15 16.98 -8.33
CA MET A 127 -10.33 18.22 -9.10
C MET A 127 -11.70 18.86 -8.83
N ILE A 128 -12.78 18.08 -8.86
CA ILE A 128 -14.12 18.60 -8.54
C ILE A 128 -14.18 19.14 -7.11
N CYS A 129 -13.62 18.41 -6.14
CA CYS A 129 -13.56 18.88 -4.75
C CYS A 129 -12.76 20.19 -4.60
N SER A 130 -11.71 20.33 -5.42
CA SER A 130 -10.87 21.53 -5.50
C SER A 130 -11.63 22.73 -6.08
N GLU A 131 -12.41 22.54 -7.14
CA GLU A 131 -13.25 23.56 -7.78
C GLU A 131 -14.41 24.00 -6.89
N LEU A 132 -15.02 23.06 -6.16
CA LEU A 132 -16.06 23.33 -5.16
C LEU A 132 -15.53 24.03 -3.89
N GLY A 133 -14.23 24.28 -3.80
CA GLY A 133 -13.61 24.97 -2.65
C GLY A 133 -13.61 24.16 -1.35
N LEU A 134 -13.75 22.82 -1.46
CA LEU A 134 -13.75 21.92 -0.31
C LEU A 134 -12.35 21.76 0.28
N TYR A 135 -11.30 21.83 -0.56
CA TYR A 135 -9.92 21.87 -0.11
C TYR A 135 -9.49 23.28 0.33
N GLY A 136 -8.75 23.36 1.43
CA GLY A 136 -8.12 24.58 1.91
C GLY A 136 -6.87 24.99 1.12
N LYS A 137 -6.14 24.02 0.56
CA LYS A 137 -4.95 24.24 -0.28
C LYS A 137 -3.83 25.04 0.42
N GLN A 138 -3.77 24.94 1.75
CA GLN A 138 -2.80 25.66 2.57
C GLN A 138 -1.94 24.71 3.39
N MET A 139 -2.57 23.83 4.15
CA MET A 139 -1.90 22.92 5.06
C MET A 139 -2.35 21.49 4.80
N ILE A 140 -1.37 20.63 4.56
CA ILE A 140 -1.53 19.22 4.21
C ILE A 140 -0.81 18.38 5.25
N ALA A 141 -1.48 17.38 5.80
CA ALA A 141 -0.83 16.36 6.62
C ALA A 141 -0.51 15.13 5.76
N ILE A 142 0.70 14.60 5.89
CA ILE A 142 1.14 13.36 5.24
C ILE A 142 1.38 12.30 6.32
N ASP A 143 0.77 11.14 6.14
CA ASP A 143 0.96 9.99 7.01
C ASP A 143 0.96 8.68 6.23
N GLY A 144 1.62 7.67 6.80
CA GLY A 144 1.85 6.36 6.22
C GLY A 144 1.07 5.31 6.99
N SER A 145 0.22 4.56 6.31
CA SER A 145 -0.58 3.49 6.89
C SER A 145 -0.23 2.15 6.25
N LYS A 146 0.05 1.14 7.08
CA LYS A 146 0.36 -0.20 6.58
C LYS A 146 -0.94 -1.00 6.41
N PHE A 147 -1.28 -1.35 5.16
CA PHE A 147 -2.49 -2.11 4.85
C PHE A 147 -2.12 -3.56 4.58
N ARG A 148 -2.78 -4.48 5.29
CA ARG A 148 -2.53 -5.91 5.14
C ARG A 148 -2.81 -6.36 3.70
N ALA A 149 -1.83 -7.01 3.11
CA ALA A 149 -1.90 -7.55 1.76
C ALA A 149 -2.66 -8.88 1.71
N SER A 150 -3.04 -9.29 0.51
CA SER A 150 -3.69 -10.58 0.28
C SER A 150 -2.66 -11.72 0.19
N ASN A 151 -1.78 -11.84 1.20
CA ASN A 151 -0.80 -12.93 1.28
C ASN A 151 -0.65 -13.43 2.73
N SER A 152 -0.47 -14.74 2.90
CA SER A 152 -0.22 -15.31 4.22
C SER A 152 1.27 -15.27 4.57
N ARG A 153 1.59 -15.16 5.86
CA ARG A 153 2.98 -15.18 6.36
C ARG A 153 3.73 -16.47 6.00
N HIS A 154 3.00 -17.56 5.83
CA HIS A 154 3.57 -18.84 5.39
C HIS A 154 3.99 -18.81 3.91
N LYS A 155 3.24 -18.08 3.08
CA LYS A 155 3.47 -17.91 1.63
C LYS A 155 4.36 -16.71 1.28
N SER A 156 5.18 -16.26 2.23
CA SER A 156 6.22 -15.26 1.99
C SER A 156 7.56 -15.74 2.46
N PHE A 157 8.58 -15.40 1.71
CA PHE A 157 9.92 -15.95 1.82
C PHE A 157 10.92 -14.81 1.84
N THR A 158 11.55 -14.65 3.00
CA THR A 158 12.69 -13.75 3.20
C THR A 158 13.97 -14.58 3.15
N LYS A 159 15.11 -13.94 2.85
CA LYS A 159 16.43 -14.60 2.82
C LYS A 159 16.70 -15.40 4.09
N ARG A 160 16.36 -14.84 5.27
CA ARG A 160 16.52 -15.52 6.56
C ARG A 160 15.60 -16.73 6.71
N LYS A 161 14.36 -16.66 6.23
CA LYS A 161 13.40 -17.77 6.32
C LYS A 161 13.81 -18.92 5.40
N VAL A 162 14.21 -18.63 4.16
CA VAL A 162 14.67 -19.65 3.21
C VAL A 162 15.95 -20.32 3.72
N LYS A 163 16.92 -19.56 4.25
CA LYS A 163 18.12 -20.14 4.87
C LYS A 163 17.79 -21.13 6.00
N LYS A 164 16.91 -20.75 6.93
CA LYS A 164 16.49 -21.66 8.02
C LYS A 164 15.76 -22.90 7.50
N MET A 165 14.96 -22.76 6.45
CA MET A 165 14.27 -23.91 5.83
C MET A 165 15.27 -24.85 5.16
N LEU A 166 16.26 -24.32 4.45
CA LEU A 166 17.35 -25.11 3.87
C LEU A 166 18.10 -25.90 4.95
N GLU A 167 18.56 -25.24 6.01
CA GLU A 167 19.23 -25.90 7.14
C GLU A 167 18.39 -27.02 7.77
N TYR A 168 17.08 -26.81 7.90
CA TYR A 168 16.15 -27.82 8.42
C TYR A 168 16.02 -29.02 7.49
N PHE A 169 15.77 -28.79 6.19
CA PHE A 169 15.60 -29.88 5.23
C PHE A 169 16.91 -30.65 4.97
N GLU A 170 18.06 -29.98 5.03
CA GLU A 170 19.37 -30.63 4.98
C GLU A 170 19.57 -31.57 6.17
N LYS A 171 19.22 -31.14 7.39
CA LYS A 171 19.21 -32.03 8.57
C LYS A 171 18.26 -33.21 8.41
N CYS A 172 17.04 -33.01 7.94
CA CYS A 172 16.10 -34.11 7.70
C CYS A 172 16.63 -35.09 6.65
N ALA A 173 17.26 -34.60 5.58
CA ALA A 173 17.90 -35.47 4.59
C ALA A 173 19.03 -36.30 5.20
N GLU A 174 19.87 -35.70 6.06
CA GLU A 174 20.90 -36.43 6.80
C GLU A 174 20.31 -37.51 7.72
N GLU A 175 19.22 -37.22 8.42
CA GLU A 175 18.51 -38.17 9.28
C GLU A 175 17.93 -39.34 8.47
N TYR A 176 17.25 -39.08 7.35
CA TYR A 176 16.75 -40.15 6.47
C TYR A 176 17.87 -41.00 5.87
N ILE A 177 19.01 -40.38 5.48
CA ILE A 177 20.18 -41.13 5.01
C ILE A 177 20.76 -42.02 6.11
N LYS A 178 20.76 -41.57 7.37
CA LYS A 178 21.18 -42.40 8.51
C LYS A 178 20.23 -43.56 8.74
N LEU A 179 18.92 -43.33 8.71
CA LEU A 179 17.90 -44.38 8.85
C LEU A 179 18.04 -45.45 7.76
N LEU A 180 18.28 -45.06 6.49
CA LEU A 180 18.54 -46.02 5.41
C LEU A 180 19.79 -46.87 5.67
N LYS A 181 20.88 -46.26 6.16
CA LYS A 181 22.11 -46.98 6.50
C LYS A 181 21.94 -47.92 7.69
N GLU A 182 21.06 -47.60 8.63
CA GLU A 182 20.76 -48.44 9.79
C GLU A 182 19.83 -49.60 9.41
N SER A 183 18.85 -49.38 8.52
CA SER A 183 18.02 -50.46 7.98
C SER A 183 18.84 -51.46 7.15
N ASP A 184 19.84 -50.97 6.39
CA ASP A 184 20.73 -51.85 5.60
C ASP A 184 21.66 -52.72 6.46
N LYS A 185 21.90 -52.34 7.72
CA LYS A 185 22.80 -53.08 8.64
C LYS A 185 22.12 -54.13 9.50
N ASN A 186 20.79 -54.08 9.62
CA ASN A 186 20.03 -55.01 10.47
C ASN A 186 18.82 -55.55 9.69
N GLU A 187 18.99 -56.66 8.99
CA GLU A 187 17.89 -57.41 8.34
C GLU A 187 16.83 -57.91 9.35
N GLU A 188 17.13 -57.99 10.65
CA GLU A 188 16.20 -58.45 11.70
C GLU A 188 15.37 -57.33 12.38
N LEU A 189 15.57 -56.05 12.03
CA LEU A 189 14.92 -54.91 12.71
C LEU A 189 13.62 -54.41 12.05
N GLU A 190 13.08 -55.15 11.07
CA GLU A 190 11.78 -54.85 10.42
C GLU A 190 10.63 -54.69 11.42
N LEU A 191 10.76 -55.21 12.65
CA LEU A 191 9.72 -55.16 13.68
C LEU A 191 9.73 -53.91 14.58
N LYS A 192 10.68 -52.98 14.45
CA LYS A 192 10.76 -51.76 15.31
C LYS A 192 10.63 -50.43 14.59
N ILE A 193 10.75 -50.39 13.26
CA ILE A 193 10.64 -49.15 12.48
C ILE A 193 9.22 -49.12 11.88
N LYS A 194 8.44 -48.08 12.20
CA LYS A 194 7.04 -47.93 11.74
C LYS A 194 6.90 -47.67 10.23
N GLU A 195 8.00 -47.46 9.52
CA GLU A 195 8.04 -46.99 8.13
C GLU A 195 8.95 -47.93 7.34
N THR A 196 8.52 -48.33 6.16
CA THR A 196 9.28 -49.25 5.29
C THR A 196 10.46 -48.53 4.63
N LYS A 197 11.44 -49.28 4.12
CA LYS A 197 12.58 -48.71 3.39
C LYS A 197 12.13 -47.87 2.18
N GLU A 198 11.09 -48.31 1.48
CA GLU A 198 10.47 -47.59 0.36
C GLU A 198 9.88 -46.23 0.80
N ASP A 199 9.20 -46.19 1.96
CA ASP A 199 8.66 -44.94 2.52
C ASP A 199 9.76 -43.92 2.85
N ILE A 200 10.91 -44.39 3.35
CA ILE A 200 12.06 -43.53 3.68
C ILE A 200 12.70 -42.97 2.40
N GLU A 201 12.82 -43.78 1.35
CA GLU A 201 13.32 -43.33 0.05
C GLU A 201 12.39 -42.29 -0.60
N GLU A 202 11.06 -42.50 -0.55
CA GLU A 202 10.08 -41.54 -1.05
C GLU A 202 10.19 -40.20 -0.31
N LYS A 203 10.29 -40.23 1.02
CA LYS A 203 10.49 -39.03 1.84
C LYS A 203 11.80 -38.32 1.53
N LEU A 204 12.89 -39.08 1.32
CA LEU A 204 14.18 -38.50 0.94
C LEU A 204 14.11 -37.81 -0.43
N GLN A 205 13.40 -38.40 -1.41
CA GLN A 205 13.17 -37.77 -2.70
C GLN A 205 12.34 -36.48 -2.56
N ALA A 206 11.29 -36.49 -1.74
CA ALA A 206 10.47 -35.30 -1.46
C ALA A 206 11.29 -34.18 -0.81
N VAL A 207 12.15 -34.51 0.17
CA VAL A 207 13.06 -33.56 0.81
C VAL A 207 14.07 -32.99 -0.19
N LYS A 208 14.71 -33.83 -1.01
CA LYS A 208 15.65 -33.38 -2.05
C LYS A 208 14.99 -32.44 -3.07
N LYS A 209 13.77 -32.77 -3.50
CA LYS A 209 12.97 -31.90 -4.38
C LYS A 209 12.72 -30.56 -3.70
N ARG A 210 12.33 -30.56 -2.42
CA ARG A 210 12.08 -29.32 -1.68
C ARG A 210 13.32 -28.46 -1.50
N ILE A 211 14.49 -29.06 -1.26
CA ILE A 211 15.77 -28.34 -1.21
C ILE A 211 16.06 -27.65 -2.55
N LYS A 212 15.81 -28.34 -3.68
CA LYS A 212 16.00 -27.75 -5.02
C LYS A 212 15.11 -26.51 -5.21
N GLU A 213 13.81 -26.62 -4.92
CA GLU A 213 12.87 -25.49 -4.99
C GLU A 213 13.29 -24.31 -4.10
N LEU A 214 13.80 -24.59 -2.90
CA LEU A 214 14.26 -23.55 -1.97
C LEU A 214 15.56 -22.87 -2.44
N LYS A 215 16.45 -23.60 -3.14
CA LYS A 215 17.66 -23.03 -3.74
C LYS A 215 17.30 -22.09 -4.90
N GLU A 216 16.40 -22.52 -5.79
CA GLU A 216 15.89 -21.67 -6.88
C GLU A 216 15.24 -20.39 -6.33
N MET A 217 14.40 -20.53 -5.29
CA MET A 217 13.79 -19.38 -4.61
C MET A 217 14.83 -18.49 -3.91
N ALA A 218 15.93 -19.06 -3.38
CA ALA A 218 17.00 -18.27 -2.78
C ALA A 218 17.70 -17.40 -3.82
N GLU A 219 17.98 -17.92 -5.01
CA GLU A 219 18.56 -17.15 -6.12
C GLU A 219 17.63 -16.01 -6.57
N GLU A 220 16.32 -16.27 -6.61
CA GLU A 220 15.33 -15.25 -6.94
C GLU A 220 15.23 -14.15 -5.85
N ILE A 221 15.34 -14.53 -4.58
CA ILE A 221 15.39 -13.60 -3.44
C ILE A 221 16.64 -12.72 -3.49
N GLU A 222 17.77 -13.23 -3.97
CA GLU A 222 18.97 -12.40 -4.11
C GLU A 222 18.83 -11.32 -5.19
N LYS A 223 18.05 -11.58 -6.24
CA LYS A 223 17.78 -10.61 -7.31
C LYS A 223 16.70 -9.60 -6.93
N ASN A 224 15.58 -10.08 -6.38
CA ASN A 224 14.35 -9.29 -6.23
C ASN A 224 14.04 -8.91 -4.77
N GLY A 225 14.82 -9.38 -3.81
CA GLY A 225 14.57 -9.17 -2.38
C GLY A 225 13.61 -10.20 -1.79
N GLU A 226 12.53 -9.77 -1.16
CA GLU A 226 11.55 -10.69 -0.57
C GLU A 226 10.53 -11.19 -1.60
N ILE A 227 10.10 -12.45 -1.48
CA ILE A 227 9.11 -13.05 -2.37
C ILE A 227 7.80 -13.32 -1.62
N SER A 228 6.70 -12.89 -2.21
CA SER A 228 5.34 -13.17 -1.76
C SER A 228 4.58 -13.89 -2.86
N ILE A 229 4.06 -15.10 -2.60
CA ILE A 229 3.48 -15.96 -3.65
C ILE A 229 2.14 -15.41 -4.18
N THR A 230 1.26 -14.96 -3.28
CA THR A 230 -0.12 -14.58 -3.66
C THR A 230 -0.21 -13.14 -4.14
N ASP A 231 0.61 -12.26 -3.56
CA ASP A 231 0.65 -10.83 -3.82
C ASP A 231 2.13 -10.43 -3.96
N PRO A 232 2.71 -10.44 -5.18
CA PRO A 232 4.15 -10.26 -5.40
C PRO A 232 4.71 -8.92 -4.95
N ASP A 233 3.87 -7.88 -4.90
CA ASP A 233 4.27 -6.53 -4.50
C ASP A 233 4.33 -6.37 -2.98
N ALA A 234 3.63 -7.24 -2.25
CA ALA A 234 3.57 -7.14 -0.81
C ALA A 234 4.91 -7.45 -0.13
N ARG A 235 5.24 -6.69 0.92
CA ARG A 235 6.50 -6.83 1.67
C ARG A 235 6.24 -7.08 3.15
N HIS A 236 7.25 -7.62 3.83
CA HIS A 236 7.18 -7.82 5.27
C HIS A 236 7.42 -6.49 6.01
N MET A 237 6.40 -6.02 6.74
CA MET A 237 6.41 -4.70 7.39
C MET A 237 6.07 -4.81 8.88
N SER A 238 6.66 -3.92 9.69
CA SER A 238 6.29 -3.78 11.11
C SER A 238 4.93 -3.07 11.22
N VAL A 239 4.07 -3.58 12.09
CA VAL A 239 2.74 -3.01 12.37
C VAL A 239 2.66 -2.54 13.82
N SER A 240 1.68 -1.67 14.12
CA SER A 240 1.53 -0.98 15.42
C SER A 240 1.46 -1.90 16.64
N ASN A 241 1.06 -3.17 16.48
CA ASN A 241 0.95 -4.15 17.56
C ASN A 241 2.29 -4.80 17.97
N ASN A 242 3.44 -4.15 17.72
CA ASN A 242 4.79 -4.75 17.83
C ASN A 242 4.97 -6.06 17.04
N GLY A 243 4.06 -6.28 16.09
CA GLY A 243 4.08 -7.42 15.20
C GLY A 243 4.70 -7.06 13.86
N THR A 244 4.83 -8.07 13.03
CA THR A 244 5.11 -7.90 11.62
C THR A 244 4.00 -8.56 10.81
N ASP A 245 3.65 -7.99 9.68
CA ASP A 245 2.68 -8.56 8.76
C ASP A 245 3.13 -8.32 7.32
N ILE A 246 2.47 -9.01 6.40
CA ILE A 246 2.69 -8.78 4.98
C ILE A 246 1.71 -7.71 4.54
N SER A 247 2.26 -6.58 4.13
CA SER A 247 1.50 -5.36 3.94
C SER A 247 2.03 -4.56 2.76
N HIS A 248 1.19 -3.64 2.31
CA HIS A 248 1.55 -2.51 1.47
C HIS A 248 1.67 -1.27 2.35
N ASN A 249 2.59 -0.36 2.02
CA ASN A 249 2.69 0.91 2.69
C ASN A 249 1.88 1.95 1.89
N VAL A 250 0.77 2.42 2.45
CA VAL A 250 -0.11 3.39 1.80
C VAL A 250 0.19 4.76 2.38
N GLN A 251 0.72 5.64 1.54
CA GLN A 251 1.01 7.02 1.85
C GLN A 251 -0.21 7.88 1.52
N ILE A 252 -0.64 8.71 2.45
CA ILE A 252 -1.90 9.46 2.34
C ILE A 252 -1.62 10.92 2.66
N SER A 253 -2.10 11.82 1.80
CA SER A 253 -2.13 13.25 2.08
C SER A 253 -3.55 13.74 2.34
N VAL A 254 -3.71 14.56 3.37
CA VAL A 254 -5.02 15.03 3.86
C VAL A 254 -5.00 16.54 4.04
N ASP A 255 -6.02 17.22 3.52
CA ASP A 255 -6.20 18.67 3.69
C ASP A 255 -6.77 19.03 5.06
N SER A 256 -6.25 20.10 5.67
CA SER A 256 -6.62 20.48 7.04
C SER A 256 -8.01 21.13 7.17
N LYS A 257 -8.59 21.70 6.11
CA LYS A 257 -9.84 22.48 6.19
C LYS A 257 -11.07 21.59 6.36
N LYS A 258 -11.14 20.50 5.61
CA LYS A 258 -12.27 19.56 5.60
C LYS A 258 -11.87 18.10 5.83
N HIS A 259 -10.59 17.83 6.13
CA HIS A 259 -10.06 16.49 6.38
C HIS A 259 -10.29 15.52 5.20
N LEU A 260 -10.28 16.06 3.99
CA LEU A 260 -10.43 15.29 2.77
C LEU A 260 -9.07 14.77 2.29
N VAL A 261 -9.07 13.53 1.82
CA VAL A 261 -7.88 12.90 1.24
C VAL A 261 -7.62 13.50 -0.13
N VAL A 262 -6.42 14.03 -0.33
CA VAL A 262 -6.03 14.72 -1.57
C VAL A 262 -5.30 13.79 -2.52
N ALA A 263 -4.28 13.09 -2.01
CA ALA A 263 -3.48 12.15 -2.78
C ALA A 263 -3.21 10.88 -1.97
N ILE A 264 -3.08 9.77 -2.69
CA ILE A 264 -2.73 8.46 -2.13
C ILE A 264 -1.64 7.86 -2.99
N ASP A 265 -0.63 7.24 -2.38
CA ASP A 265 0.35 6.43 -3.08
C ASP A 265 0.56 5.09 -2.37
N VAL A 266 0.82 4.03 -3.13
CA VAL A 266 1.04 2.69 -2.57
C VAL A 266 2.47 2.29 -2.89
N VAL A 267 3.28 2.14 -1.84
CA VAL A 267 4.70 1.82 -1.96
C VAL A 267 5.03 0.53 -1.24
N ASN A 268 6.04 -0.17 -1.75
CA ASN A 268 6.50 -1.44 -1.20
C ASN A 268 7.59 -1.23 -0.13
N THR A 269 8.02 0.02 0.10
CA THR A 269 9.03 0.36 1.10
C THR A 269 8.41 0.34 2.51
N PRO A 270 8.94 -0.47 3.46
CA PRO A 270 8.40 -0.54 4.81
C PRO A 270 8.56 0.76 5.62
N ALA A 271 9.62 1.52 5.34
CA ALA A 271 9.91 2.78 6.00
C ALA A 271 9.28 3.95 5.25
N ASP A 272 8.84 4.95 6.01
CA ASP A 272 8.27 6.21 5.47
C ASP A 272 9.37 7.24 5.15
N GLN A 273 10.61 6.94 5.56
CA GLN A 273 11.80 7.67 5.13
C GLN A 273 11.86 7.66 3.60
N HIS A 274 12.02 8.84 2.99
CA HIS A 274 12.03 9.06 1.53
C HIS A 274 10.66 9.06 0.83
N GLN A 275 9.55 9.22 1.55
CA GLN A 275 8.22 9.36 0.96
C GLN A 275 7.64 10.78 1.03
N LEU A 276 8.31 11.70 1.73
CA LEU A 276 7.82 13.05 1.96
C LEU A 276 7.71 13.85 0.66
N HIS A 277 8.79 13.93 -0.12
CA HIS A 277 8.82 14.75 -1.33
C HIS A 277 7.86 14.20 -2.39
N ASN A 278 7.87 12.89 -2.63
CA ASN A 278 6.98 12.24 -3.57
C ASN A 278 5.50 12.57 -3.29
N MET A 279 5.07 12.40 -2.03
CA MET A 279 3.68 12.70 -1.64
C MET A 279 3.35 14.18 -1.68
N ALA A 280 4.29 15.04 -1.31
CA ALA A 280 4.11 16.49 -1.34
C ALA A 280 3.92 16.99 -2.78
N VAL A 281 4.78 16.57 -3.70
CA VAL A 281 4.67 16.90 -5.13
C VAL A 281 3.35 16.38 -5.68
N LYS A 282 3.03 15.10 -5.45
CA LYS A 282 1.76 14.51 -5.90
C LYS A 282 0.55 15.30 -5.43
N THR A 283 0.56 15.78 -4.19
CA THR A 283 -0.50 16.63 -3.63
C THR A 283 -0.62 17.97 -4.38
N VAL A 284 0.50 18.61 -4.70
CA VAL A 284 0.52 19.85 -5.51
C VAL A 284 -0.04 19.60 -6.92
N GLU A 285 0.27 18.44 -7.53
CA GLU A 285 -0.27 18.08 -8.84
C GLU A 285 -1.78 17.86 -8.82
N GLU A 286 -2.29 17.10 -7.84
CA GLU A 286 -3.72 16.78 -7.70
C GLU A 286 -4.56 18.03 -7.39
N LEU A 287 -4.00 18.99 -6.65
CA LEU A 287 -4.67 20.27 -6.38
C LEU A 287 -4.58 21.29 -7.52
N GLY A 288 -3.82 20.98 -8.58
CA GLY A 288 -3.59 21.88 -9.72
C GLY A 288 -2.79 23.14 -9.35
N LEU A 289 -1.83 23.03 -8.43
CA LEU A 289 -1.10 24.19 -7.88
C LEU A 289 0.30 24.37 -8.45
N LYS A 290 0.66 23.65 -9.52
CA LYS A 290 1.97 23.75 -10.18
C LYS A 290 2.29 25.18 -10.64
N ASP A 291 1.31 25.87 -11.21
CA ASP A 291 1.51 27.23 -11.74
C ASP A 291 1.73 28.27 -10.62
N LYS A 292 1.17 28.00 -9.43
CA LYS A 292 1.38 28.83 -8.24
C LYS A 292 2.84 28.76 -7.76
N ALA A 293 3.51 27.61 -7.91
CA ALA A 293 4.93 27.44 -7.60
C ALA A 293 5.83 28.33 -8.46
N ALA A 294 5.51 28.49 -9.74
CA ALA A 294 6.27 29.35 -10.65
C ALA A 294 6.15 30.84 -10.32
N THR A 295 5.04 31.26 -9.70
CA THR A 295 4.71 32.67 -9.48
C THR A 295 5.25 33.22 -8.15
N LEU A 296 5.53 32.35 -7.18
CA LEU A 296 6.05 32.74 -5.86
C LEU A 296 7.49 33.23 -5.96
N LYS A 297 7.75 34.46 -5.49
CA LYS A 297 9.08 35.10 -5.49
C LYS A 297 9.87 34.88 -4.20
N ASP A 298 9.17 34.68 -3.08
CA ASP A 298 9.77 34.56 -1.75
C ASP A 298 9.77 33.09 -1.26
N GLU A 299 10.86 32.66 -0.63
CA GLU A 299 11.01 31.27 -0.11
C GLU A 299 10.12 30.96 1.10
N GLU A 300 9.60 31.97 1.81
CA GLU A 300 8.84 31.77 3.06
C GLU A 300 7.36 31.41 2.84
N ASP A 301 6.79 31.88 1.72
CA ASP A 301 5.43 31.60 1.29
C ASP A 301 5.44 30.37 0.37
N GLY A 302 5.54 29.18 0.96
CA GLY A 302 5.45 27.93 0.20
C GLY A 302 4.10 27.77 -0.51
N VAL A 303 4.09 27.02 -1.62
CA VAL A 303 2.86 26.70 -2.39
C VAL A 303 1.80 26.08 -1.48
N ILE A 304 2.26 25.16 -0.63
CA ILE A 304 1.54 24.51 0.45
C ILE A 304 2.50 24.32 1.64
N THR A 305 1.94 24.15 2.83
CA THR A 305 2.65 23.70 4.03
C THR A 305 2.34 22.23 4.28
N VAL A 306 3.36 21.39 4.34
CA VAL A 306 3.28 19.95 4.59
C VAL A 306 3.69 19.66 6.02
N LEU A 307 2.82 18.99 6.76
CA LEU A 307 3.07 18.43 8.08
C LEU A 307 3.31 16.93 7.96
N ALA A 308 4.36 16.42 8.59
CA ALA A 308 4.59 14.98 8.65
C ALA A 308 5.23 14.56 9.99
N ASP A 309 5.12 13.28 10.31
CA ASP A 309 5.70 12.73 11.52
C ASP A 309 7.24 12.66 11.46
N LYS A 310 7.88 12.32 12.58
CA LYS A 310 9.35 12.21 12.66
C LYS A 310 9.94 11.15 11.72
N GLY A 311 9.16 10.17 11.27
CA GLY A 311 9.56 9.10 10.37
C GLY A 311 9.85 9.59 8.95
N TYR A 312 9.26 10.72 8.56
CA TYR A 312 9.51 11.39 7.28
C TYR A 312 10.76 12.28 7.27
N TYR A 313 11.45 12.44 8.41
CA TYR A 313 12.63 13.30 8.47
C TYR A 313 13.79 12.73 7.66
N CYS A 314 14.05 13.31 6.50
CA CYS A 314 15.21 13.02 5.65
C CYS A 314 15.72 14.33 5.02
N GLY A 315 17.02 14.64 5.19
CA GLY A 315 17.61 15.90 4.73
C GLY A 315 17.46 16.10 3.22
N GLU A 316 17.74 15.07 2.43
CA GLU A 316 17.64 15.12 0.97
C GLU A 316 16.21 15.40 0.49
N GLU A 317 15.20 14.86 1.17
CA GLU A 317 13.79 15.07 0.80
C GLU A 317 13.29 16.46 1.19
N LEU A 318 13.75 16.97 2.35
CA LEU A 318 13.44 18.32 2.79
C LEU A 318 14.07 19.36 1.86
N GLU A 319 15.28 19.11 1.36
CA GLU A 319 15.95 19.95 0.38
C GLU A 319 15.18 19.97 -0.96
N LYS A 320 14.79 18.81 -1.50
CA LYS A 320 13.93 18.75 -2.69
C LYS A 320 12.58 19.45 -2.50
N CYS A 321 11.95 19.28 -1.35
CA CYS A 321 10.72 20.02 -1.04
C CYS A 321 10.95 21.53 -1.04
N LYS A 322 12.10 21.99 -0.54
CA LYS A 322 12.48 23.40 -0.58
C LYS A 322 12.68 23.89 -2.01
N GLU A 323 13.36 23.12 -2.87
CA GLU A 323 13.54 23.42 -4.30
C GLU A 323 12.19 23.60 -5.01
N ASP A 324 11.21 22.76 -4.70
CA ASP A 324 9.84 22.83 -5.22
C ASP A 324 8.95 23.87 -4.50
N LYS A 325 9.53 24.71 -3.63
CA LYS A 325 8.83 25.74 -2.84
C LYS A 325 7.69 25.18 -1.99
N ILE A 326 7.88 23.99 -1.44
CA ILE A 326 6.97 23.34 -0.50
C ILE A 326 7.52 23.54 0.91
N LYS A 327 6.75 24.19 1.77
CA LYS A 327 7.14 24.42 3.17
C LYS A 327 6.89 23.15 3.97
N THR A 328 7.91 22.61 4.61
CA THR A 328 7.79 21.36 5.41
C THR A 328 7.97 21.62 6.90
N ILE A 329 7.08 21.06 7.71
CA ILE A 329 7.19 21.06 9.18
C ILE A 329 7.27 19.60 9.63
N VAL A 330 8.50 19.14 9.89
CA VAL A 330 8.80 17.75 10.26
C VAL A 330 9.69 17.74 11.50
N PRO A 331 9.31 17.04 12.59
CA PRO A 331 10.16 16.93 13.76
C PRO A 331 11.50 16.24 13.45
N LYS A 332 12.60 16.82 13.91
CA LYS A 332 13.94 16.23 13.74
C LYS A 332 14.05 14.88 14.42
N GLN A 333 14.42 13.85 13.66
CA GLN A 333 14.68 12.52 14.22
C GLN A 333 15.97 12.56 15.06
N LYS A 334 15.86 12.25 16.36
CA LYS A 334 17.05 12.04 17.21
C LYS A 334 17.73 10.74 16.77
N SER A 335 18.95 10.83 16.24
CA SER A 335 19.74 9.64 15.90
C SER A 335 20.20 8.95 17.19
N SER A 336 19.93 7.65 17.35
CA SER A 336 20.59 6.86 18.39
C SER A 336 22.10 6.84 18.11
N THR A 337 22.91 7.26 19.07
CA THR A 337 24.37 7.24 18.97
C THR A 337 24.81 5.79 18.79
N LYS A 338 25.42 5.44 17.65
CA LYS A 338 25.98 4.08 17.41
C LYS A 338 27.01 3.67 18.47
N THR A 339 27.60 4.65 19.15
CA THR A 339 28.62 4.51 20.18
C THR A 339 28.06 4.39 21.60
N GLY A 340 26.74 4.47 21.81
CA GLY A 340 26.11 4.36 23.14
C GLY A 340 26.50 5.48 24.13
N ASN A 341 27.24 6.49 23.68
CA ASN A 341 27.73 7.58 24.50
C ASN A 341 27.00 8.87 24.14
N ASP A 342 26.05 9.29 24.98
CA ASP A 342 25.23 10.51 24.79
C ASP A 342 26.08 11.80 24.70
N GLY A 343 27.35 11.73 25.12
CA GLY A 343 28.32 12.82 25.00
C GLY A 343 28.58 13.29 23.57
N PHE A 344 28.50 12.40 22.58
CA PHE A 344 28.87 12.65 21.17
C PHE A 344 27.70 12.45 20.20
N ALA A 345 26.48 12.76 20.63
CA ALA A 345 25.32 12.76 19.76
C ALA A 345 25.44 13.86 18.67
N LYS A 346 24.94 13.59 17.46
CA LYS A 346 25.07 14.48 16.27
C LYS A 346 24.50 15.88 16.49
N ASP A 347 23.49 16.00 17.35
CA ASP A 347 22.85 17.26 17.74
C ASP A 347 23.71 18.15 18.64
N ARG A 348 24.79 17.61 19.22
CA ARG A 348 25.77 18.39 20.00
C ARG A 348 26.92 18.94 19.16
N PHE A 349 26.98 18.60 17.88
CA PHE A 349 27.95 19.19 16.95
C PHE A 349 27.39 20.51 16.44
N ILE A 350 28.19 21.58 16.54
CA ILE A 350 27.83 22.91 16.07
C ILE A 350 28.46 23.10 14.70
N TYR A 351 27.64 23.42 13.70
CA TYR A 351 28.12 23.72 12.36
C TYR A 351 28.52 25.21 12.27
N ASP A 352 29.77 25.47 11.88
CA ASP A 352 30.28 26.81 11.60
C ASP A 352 30.24 27.06 10.08
N GLN A 353 29.27 27.89 9.66
CA GLN A 353 29.02 28.21 8.26
C GLN A 353 30.17 29.01 7.61
N ALA A 354 30.95 29.77 8.38
CA ALA A 354 32.03 30.59 7.82
C ALA A 354 33.25 29.75 7.40
N LYS A 355 33.45 28.60 8.05
CA LYS A 355 34.61 27.72 7.86
C LYS A 355 34.27 26.36 7.22
N ASP A 356 32.98 26.05 7.01
CA ASP A 356 32.49 24.75 6.53
C ASP A 356 32.97 23.56 7.39
N VAL A 357 32.97 23.74 8.72
CA VAL A 357 33.42 22.74 9.71
C VAL A 357 32.36 22.43 10.75
N TYR A 358 32.37 21.20 11.25
CA TYR A 358 31.59 20.82 12.43
C TYR A 358 32.50 20.83 13.66
N VAL A 359 32.11 21.55 14.71
CA VAL A 359 32.81 21.55 16.01
C VAL A 359 32.16 20.50 16.90
N CYS A 360 32.96 19.56 17.40
CA CYS A 360 32.49 18.53 18.32
C CYS A 360 32.29 19.08 19.75
N PRO A 361 31.58 18.35 20.63
CA PRO A 361 31.37 18.76 22.03
C PRO A 361 32.66 18.95 22.86
N ASN A 362 33.79 18.46 22.35
CA ASN A 362 35.12 18.62 22.95
C ASN A 362 35.95 19.73 22.26
N ASN A 363 35.30 20.65 21.54
CA ASN A 363 35.90 21.78 20.82
C ASN A 363 36.93 21.41 19.74
N GLN A 364 36.82 20.24 19.12
CA GLN A 364 37.66 19.86 17.98
C GLN A 364 36.92 20.09 16.67
N GLU A 365 37.62 20.64 15.67
CA GLU A 365 37.09 20.95 14.34
C GLU A 365 37.14 19.69 13.44
N LEU A 366 36.02 19.38 12.79
CA LEU A 366 35.89 18.33 11.78
C LEU A 366 35.81 18.97 10.39
N HIS A 367 36.86 18.77 9.61
CA HIS A 367 36.95 19.25 8.22
C HIS A 367 36.38 18.22 7.24
N ASN A 368 35.77 18.73 6.17
CA ASN A 368 35.28 17.93 5.06
C ASN A 368 36.47 17.29 4.32
N LYS A 369 36.51 15.95 4.21
CA LYS A 369 37.50 15.26 3.36
C LYS A 369 36.90 15.04 1.99
N GLU A 370 37.38 15.81 1.01
CA GLU A 370 37.20 15.52 -0.41
C GLU A 370 37.93 14.21 -0.78
N GLY A 371 37.26 13.08 -0.62
CA GLY A 371 37.93 11.80 -0.90
C GLY A 371 37.17 10.55 -0.49
N THR A 372 35.90 10.43 -0.88
CA THR A 372 35.24 9.15 -1.27
C THR A 372 33.78 9.45 -1.60
N ARG A 373 33.49 9.74 -2.88
CA ARG A 373 32.12 9.68 -3.41
C ARG A 373 31.68 8.22 -3.47
N GLY A 374 31.23 7.69 -2.33
CA GLY A 374 30.52 6.43 -2.21
C GLY A 374 29.19 6.69 -1.52
N GLN A 375 28.09 6.41 -2.24
CA GLN A 375 26.67 6.50 -1.86
C GLN A 375 26.36 6.77 -0.37
N GLY A 376 25.76 7.93 -0.08
CA GLY A 376 24.93 8.16 1.11
C GLY A 376 25.64 8.38 2.46
N HIS A 377 26.95 8.59 2.51
CA HIS A 377 27.63 9.01 3.74
C HIS A 377 27.91 10.51 3.73
N CYS A 378 27.35 11.22 4.70
CA CYS A 378 27.76 12.59 5.02
C CYS A 378 29.27 12.58 5.36
N PRO A 379 30.13 13.35 4.66
CA PRO A 379 31.59 13.22 4.68
C PRO A 379 32.24 13.49 6.05
N TYR A 380 31.48 14.03 7.01
CA TYR A 380 31.93 14.31 8.37
C TYR A 380 31.86 13.10 9.33
N LEU A 381 31.21 11.99 8.94
CA LEU A 381 30.97 10.83 9.82
C LEU A 381 32.16 9.88 10.01
N GLY A 382 33.25 10.06 9.25
CA GLY A 382 34.45 9.23 9.35
C GLY A 382 35.22 9.38 10.66
N TYR A 383 35.00 10.47 11.42
CA TYR A 383 35.85 10.86 12.54
C TYR A 383 35.31 10.56 13.94
N ILE A 384 34.08 10.09 14.09
CA ILE A 384 33.58 9.68 15.42
C ILE A 384 34.35 8.44 15.94
N LYS A 385 35.01 7.68 15.06
CA LYS A 385 35.86 6.53 15.44
C LYS A 385 37.32 6.87 15.75
N SER A 386 37.79 8.07 15.43
CA SER A 386 39.20 8.47 15.62
C SER A 386 39.41 9.40 16.81
N PHE A 387 38.33 9.91 17.41
CA PHE A 387 38.34 10.75 18.61
C PHE A 387 37.75 10.05 19.86
N LEU A 388 37.38 8.78 19.72
CA LEU A 388 37.17 7.80 20.81
C LEU A 388 38.32 6.81 20.75
#